data_AF-A0A5D3B2W2-F1
#
_entry.id   AF-A0A5D3B2W2-F1
#
_cell.length_a   1.000
_cell.length_b   1.000
_cell.length_c   1.000
_cell.angle_alpha   90.00
_cell.angle_beta   90.00
_cell.angle_gamma   90.00
#
_symmetry.space_group_name_H-M   'P 1'
#
loop_
_entity.id
_entity.type
_entity.pdbx_description
1 polymer ?
#
loop_
_entity_poly.entity_id
_entity_poly.type
_entity_poly.pdbx_seq_one_letter_code
_entity_poly.pdbx_strand_id
1 'polypeptide(L)'
;MPPVLASIGTVLIDAFDTIPRPVVDDVSPEYSSPTSPGVPQPPISNIPPPLFIPPSHLRLSPSLSSPSASAPSGPSTPQLSLDDIPVPNAEEVYEMLGGGGLFALVGARIWLPPSRLRALANRAPPEEDDCPKDVEDRLNKLGEEMWVWNRGPGVKMTRARIRYEGDVRYFQPIVKAPHWSLTEMCESPLRGSEYLHISPPYSPKDVFDLIEEQKASKGQTWDPKIVFEPTPPS
;
A
#
# COMPACT_ATOMS: atom_id res chain seq x y z
N MET A 1 22.55 -10.53 -7.02
CA MET A 1 22.14 -11.44 -5.91
C MET A 1 20.64 -11.62 -5.99
N PRO A 2 20.10 -12.81 -5.70
CA PRO A 2 18.65 -13.01 -5.63
C PRO A 2 18.04 -12.14 -4.52
N PRO A 3 16.77 -11.74 -4.63
CA PRO A 3 16.06 -11.07 -3.54
C PRO A 3 15.95 -12.00 -2.32
N VAL A 4 15.81 -11.42 -1.13
CA VAL A 4 15.36 -12.16 0.07
C VAL A 4 13.84 -12.22 0.08
N LEU A 5 13.21 -11.06 -0.11
CA LEU A 5 11.77 -10.90 -0.11
C LEU A 5 11.30 -10.38 -1.47
N ALA A 6 10.39 -11.11 -2.09
CA ALA A 6 9.61 -10.67 -3.23
C ALA A 6 8.15 -10.46 -2.80
N SER A 7 7.43 -9.54 -3.44
CA SER A 7 5.99 -9.42 -3.24
C SER A 7 5.22 -9.30 -4.55
N ILE A 8 4.11 -10.04 -4.63
CA ILE A 8 3.04 -9.88 -5.63
C ILE A 8 1.81 -9.19 -5.04
N GLY A 9 1.94 -8.68 -3.82
CA GLY A 9 0.94 -7.83 -3.19
C GLY A 9 0.83 -6.49 -3.91
N THR A 10 -0.27 -5.79 -3.66
CA THR A 10 -0.53 -4.50 -4.31
C THR A 10 0.50 -3.43 -3.96
N VAL A 11 0.98 -2.75 -4.99
CA VAL A 11 1.53 -1.39 -4.95
C VAL A 11 0.53 -0.53 -5.73
N LEU A 12 -0.12 0.41 -5.07
CA LEU A 12 -1.25 1.14 -5.65
C LEU A 12 -1.29 2.61 -5.25
N ILE A 13 -2.15 3.37 -5.93
CA ILE A 13 -2.53 4.71 -5.55
C ILE A 13 -3.89 4.63 -4.83
N ASP A 14 -3.90 5.03 -3.57
CA ASP A 14 -5.10 5.21 -2.76
C ASP A 14 -5.65 6.62 -2.95
N ALA A 15 -6.88 6.71 -3.44
CA ALA A 15 -7.65 7.91 -3.67
C ALA A 15 -8.63 8.11 -2.51
N PHE A 16 -8.34 9.05 -1.60
CA PHE A 16 -9.18 9.32 -0.44
C PHE A 16 -10.21 10.41 -0.72
N ASP A 17 -11.48 10.16 -0.35
CA ASP A 17 -12.57 11.14 -0.45
C ASP A 17 -12.40 12.32 0.54
N THR A 18 -11.61 12.15 1.58
CA THR A 18 -11.28 13.20 2.56
C THR A 18 -9.84 13.04 3.00
N ILE A 19 -9.20 14.13 3.45
CA ILE A 19 -7.84 14.05 4.00
C ILE A 19 -7.84 13.04 5.17
N PRO A 20 -6.99 12.00 5.14
CA PRO A 20 -6.82 11.11 6.28
C PRO A 20 -6.41 11.94 7.50
N ARG A 21 -7.26 12.01 8.52
CA ARG A 21 -6.92 12.72 9.76
C ARG A 21 -5.91 11.86 10.52
N PRO A 22 -4.71 12.36 10.84
CA PRO A 22 -3.88 11.68 11.82
C PRO A 22 -4.66 11.67 13.13
N VAL A 23 -4.96 10.48 13.65
CA VAL A 23 -5.47 10.32 15.02
C VAL A 23 -4.28 10.62 15.94
N VAL A 24 -4.08 11.90 16.23
CA VAL A 24 -3.29 12.31 17.37
C VAL A 24 -4.28 12.30 18.52
N ASP A 25 -4.26 11.24 19.32
CA ASP A 25 -4.95 11.29 20.60
C ASP A 25 -4.34 12.48 21.36
N ASP A 26 -5.13 13.55 21.51
CA ASP A 26 -4.76 14.76 22.24
C ASP A 26 -4.83 14.45 23.75
N VAL A 27 -4.08 13.43 24.17
CA VAL A 27 -3.78 13.21 25.58
C VAL A 27 -2.63 14.15 25.87
N SER A 28 -2.96 15.39 26.22
CA SER A 28 -2.02 16.27 26.92
C SER A 28 -1.48 15.49 28.13
N PRO A 29 -0.19 15.11 28.16
CA PRO A 29 0.35 14.53 29.36
C PRO A 29 0.60 15.68 30.32
N GLU A 30 -0.23 15.79 31.37
CA GLU A 30 0.12 16.58 32.55
C GLU A 30 1.38 15.98 33.19
N TYR A 31 2.56 16.35 32.68
CA TYR A 31 3.83 16.04 33.31
C TYR A 31 4.01 16.95 34.53
N SER A 32 3.49 16.49 35.67
CA SER A 32 3.95 16.95 36.98
C SER A 32 5.44 16.60 37.11
N SER A 33 6.31 17.59 36.95
CA SER A 33 7.76 17.42 37.02
C SER A 33 8.23 17.38 38.48
N PRO A 34 8.96 16.34 38.95
CA PRO A 34 9.82 16.46 40.11
C PRO A 34 11.21 16.93 39.66
N THR A 35 11.67 18.01 40.25
CA THR A 35 12.97 18.66 40.02
C THR A 35 14.14 17.76 40.43
N SER A 36 15.08 17.47 39.52
CA SER A 36 16.47 17.11 39.84
C SER A 36 17.40 17.31 38.63
N PRO A 37 18.71 17.55 38.85
CA PRO A 37 19.52 18.35 37.94
C PRO A 37 20.38 17.54 36.95
N GLY A 38 20.51 18.07 35.73
CA GLY A 38 21.73 18.06 34.93
C GLY A 38 22.11 16.76 34.21
N VAL A 39 21.51 16.52 33.03
CA VAL A 39 22.11 15.69 31.96
C VAL A 39 21.86 16.38 30.61
N PRO A 40 22.86 16.59 29.72
CA PRO A 40 22.64 17.19 28.40
C PRO A 40 21.83 16.25 27.49
N GLN A 41 20.72 16.74 26.94
CA GLN A 41 19.98 16.05 25.87
C GLN A 41 20.79 16.03 24.56
N PRO A 42 20.81 14.91 23.81
CA PRO A 42 21.30 14.91 22.44
C PRO A 42 20.27 15.59 21.50
N PRO A 43 20.71 16.12 20.34
CA PRO A 43 19.83 16.84 19.43
C PRO A 43 18.74 15.92 18.86
N ILE A 44 17.50 16.41 18.90
CA ILE A 44 16.32 15.78 18.31
C ILE A 44 16.56 15.66 16.80
N SER A 45 16.70 14.43 16.32
CA SER A 45 16.86 14.13 14.90
C SER A 45 15.54 14.32 14.15
N ASN A 46 15.64 14.99 13.01
CA ASN A 46 14.66 15.11 11.92
C ASN A 46 13.64 13.96 11.85
N ILE A 47 12.40 14.27 12.21
CA ILE A 47 11.22 13.49 11.81
C ILE A 47 10.93 13.86 10.34
N PRO A 48 10.92 12.91 9.39
CA PRO A 48 10.50 13.22 8.03
C PRO A 48 9.01 13.62 8.03
N PRO A 49 8.61 14.66 7.29
CA PRO A 49 7.23 15.09 7.25
C PRO A 49 6.34 14.00 6.64
N PRO A 50 5.05 13.93 7.03
CA PRO A 50 4.09 13.04 6.38
C PRO A 50 4.05 13.34 4.87
N LEU A 51 3.88 12.28 4.07
CA LEU A 51 3.87 12.32 2.61
C LEU A 51 2.57 12.94 2.08
N PHE A 52 2.39 14.23 2.33
CA PHE A 52 1.23 15.02 1.95
C PHE A 52 1.40 15.59 0.54
N ILE A 53 0.39 15.40 -0.30
CA ILE A 53 0.26 16.11 -1.58
C ILE A 53 -0.65 17.32 -1.34
N PRO A 54 -0.21 18.56 -1.61
CA PRO A 54 -1.10 19.71 -1.54
C PRO A 54 -2.11 19.68 -2.71
N PRO A 55 -3.38 20.05 -2.48
CA PRO A 55 -4.38 20.05 -3.54
C PRO A 55 -4.07 21.14 -4.58
N SER A 56 -4.03 20.76 -5.87
CA SER A 56 -3.99 21.71 -6.98
C SER A 56 -5.33 22.45 -7.07
N HIS A 57 -5.27 23.78 -6.96
CA HIS A 57 -6.41 24.68 -6.84
C HIS A 57 -7.43 24.56 -7.98
N LEU A 58 -8.65 24.10 -7.67
CA LEU A 58 -9.86 24.50 -8.37
C LEU A 58 -10.90 24.92 -7.34
N ARG A 59 -11.35 26.17 -7.46
CA ARG A 59 -12.33 26.82 -6.58
C ARG A 59 -13.72 26.43 -7.04
N LEU A 60 -14.50 25.73 -6.23
CA LEU A 60 -15.97 25.82 -6.22
C LEU A 60 -16.51 25.47 -4.81
N SER A 61 -17.65 26.06 -4.46
CA SER A 61 -18.34 25.97 -3.16
C SER A 61 -19.86 25.92 -3.42
N PRO A 62 -20.75 25.67 -2.43
CA PRO A 62 -20.53 25.15 -1.08
C PRO A 62 -21.44 23.97 -0.63
N SER A 63 -20.96 23.31 0.42
CA SER A 63 -21.60 22.68 1.59
C SER A 63 -22.81 21.75 1.47
N LEU A 64 -22.68 20.54 2.04
CA LEU A 64 -23.79 19.80 2.66
C LEU A 64 -23.37 19.11 3.97
N SER A 65 -24.36 19.05 4.87
CA SER A 65 -24.32 18.84 6.32
C SER A 65 -24.07 17.39 6.76
N SER A 66 -23.26 17.23 7.82
CA SER A 66 -23.00 15.95 8.48
C SER A 66 -24.11 15.56 9.47
N PRO A 67 -24.49 14.27 9.57
CA PRO A 67 -25.09 13.73 10.78
C PRO A 67 -24.03 13.09 11.69
N SER A 68 -24.35 13.08 12.97
CA SER A 68 -23.53 12.61 14.09
C SER A 68 -24.00 11.22 14.53
N ALA A 69 -23.07 10.29 14.81
CA ALA A 69 -23.03 9.46 16.02
C ALA A 69 -22.07 8.26 15.94
N SER A 70 -21.06 8.31 16.83
CA SER A 70 -20.44 7.25 17.67
C SER A 70 -20.43 5.77 17.24
N ALA A 71 -19.22 5.20 17.16
CA ALA A 71 -18.94 3.77 17.31
C ALA A 71 -17.60 3.56 18.07
N PRO A 72 -17.29 2.34 18.57
CA PRO A 72 -16.31 2.14 19.64
C PRO A 72 -14.89 1.85 19.13
N SER A 73 -13.93 2.35 19.89
CA SER A 73 -12.49 2.20 19.75
C SER A 73 -12.01 0.75 19.90
N GLY A 74 -11.66 0.12 18.78
CA GLY A 74 -10.80 -1.06 18.67
C GLY A 74 -9.77 -0.84 17.56
N PRO A 75 -8.60 -1.52 17.57
CA PRO A 75 -7.45 -1.16 16.74
C PRO A 75 -7.55 -1.50 15.25
N SER A 76 -8.71 -1.98 14.77
CA SER A 76 -8.93 -2.31 13.36
C SER A 76 -10.18 -1.63 12.85
N THR A 77 -10.00 -0.67 11.95
CA THR A 77 -11.09 -0.03 11.21
C THR A 77 -11.75 -1.09 10.31
N PRO A 78 -13.03 -1.48 10.52
CA PRO A 78 -13.72 -2.41 9.63
C PRO A 78 -13.68 -1.93 8.18
N GLN A 79 -13.46 -2.85 7.24
CA GLN A 79 -13.33 -2.55 5.80
C GLN A 79 -14.56 -3.02 5.03
N LEU A 80 -15.39 -2.11 4.52
CA LEU A 80 -16.59 -2.40 3.71
C LEU A 80 -16.39 -2.07 2.22
N SER A 81 -17.20 -2.65 1.33
CA SER A 81 -17.21 -2.31 -0.10
C SER A 81 -18.13 -1.12 -0.41
N LEU A 82 -17.80 -0.34 -1.45
CA LEU A 82 -18.66 0.73 -2.01
C LEU A 82 -19.27 0.24 -3.32
N ASP A 83 -20.16 -0.75 -3.28
CA ASP A 83 -20.72 -1.31 -4.52
C ASP A 83 -21.81 -0.41 -5.14
N ASP A 84 -22.46 0.47 -4.36
CA ASP A 84 -23.66 1.22 -4.80
C ASP A 84 -23.54 2.76 -4.77
N ILE A 85 -22.34 3.32 -4.59
CA ILE A 85 -22.17 4.78 -4.44
C ILE A 85 -21.48 5.39 -5.68
N PRO A 86 -22.04 6.46 -6.29
CA PRO A 86 -21.41 7.15 -7.42
C PRO A 86 -19.95 7.55 -7.13
N VAL A 87 -19.12 7.48 -8.17
CA VAL A 87 -17.77 8.04 -8.17
C VAL A 87 -17.90 9.53 -7.80
N PRO A 88 -17.13 10.05 -6.81
CA PRO A 88 -17.24 11.44 -6.43
C PRO A 88 -16.61 12.29 -7.55
N ASN A 89 -16.92 13.58 -7.59
CA ASN A 89 -16.19 14.48 -8.47
C ASN A 89 -14.70 14.40 -8.13
N ALA A 90 -13.85 14.30 -9.15
CA ALA A 90 -12.39 14.18 -9.03
C ALA A 90 -11.71 15.37 -8.29
N GLU A 91 -12.48 16.39 -7.92
CA GLU A 91 -12.05 17.64 -7.31
C GLU A 91 -11.74 17.53 -5.80
N GLU A 92 -12.12 16.42 -5.14
CA GLU A 92 -11.94 16.22 -3.69
C GLU A 92 -11.10 14.97 -3.34
N VAL A 93 -10.38 14.40 -4.30
CA VAL A 93 -9.64 13.16 -4.10
C VAL A 93 -8.19 13.45 -3.72
N TYR A 94 -7.76 12.94 -2.57
CA TYR A 94 -6.36 12.97 -2.13
C TYR A 94 -5.67 11.66 -2.48
N GLU A 95 -4.69 11.70 -3.38
CA GLU A 95 -3.95 10.51 -3.79
C GLU A 95 -2.73 10.26 -2.88
N MET A 96 -2.56 9.01 -2.44
CA MET A 96 -1.39 8.56 -1.68
C MET A 96 -0.91 7.21 -2.17
N LEU A 97 0.38 6.93 -1.98
CA LEU A 97 0.93 5.60 -2.19
C LEU A 97 0.43 4.64 -1.11
N GLY A 98 -0.06 3.49 -1.53
CA GLY A 98 -0.59 2.45 -0.66
C GLY A 98 -0.40 1.04 -1.19
N GLY A 99 -1.08 0.10 -0.54
CA GLY A 99 -1.05 -1.33 -0.86
C GLY A 99 -0.14 -2.15 0.05
N GLY A 100 -0.55 -3.41 0.31
CA GLY A 100 0.15 -4.31 1.22
C GLY A 100 1.57 -4.68 0.75
N GLY A 101 1.76 -4.83 -0.57
CA GLY A 101 3.08 -5.06 -1.16
C GLY A 101 4.05 -3.91 -0.92
N LEU A 102 3.58 -2.66 -1.05
CA LEU A 102 4.38 -1.47 -0.74
C LEU A 102 4.82 -1.47 0.73
N PHE A 103 3.87 -1.59 1.66
CA PHE A 103 4.17 -1.49 3.09
C PHE A 103 5.00 -2.65 3.62
N ALA A 104 4.78 -3.88 3.11
CA ALA A 104 5.62 -5.03 3.45
C ALA A 104 7.09 -4.79 3.08
N LEU A 105 7.34 -4.22 1.91
CA LEU A 105 8.70 -3.91 1.47
C LEU A 105 9.31 -2.75 2.24
N VAL A 106 8.57 -1.66 2.47
CA VAL A 106 9.04 -0.54 3.29
C VAL A 106 9.37 -1.00 4.70
N GLY A 107 8.56 -1.88 5.31
CA GLY A 107 8.86 -2.52 6.58
C GLY A 107 10.14 -3.36 6.52
N ALA A 108 10.30 -4.19 5.47
CA ALA A 108 11.50 -4.99 5.28
C ALA A 108 12.79 -4.15 5.12
N ARG A 109 12.69 -2.91 4.63
CA ARG A 109 13.85 -1.98 4.48
C ARG A 109 14.52 -1.63 5.80
N ILE A 110 13.86 -1.84 6.95
CA ILE A 110 14.48 -1.68 8.27
C ILE A 110 15.70 -2.61 8.42
N TRP A 111 15.65 -3.81 7.81
CA TRP A 111 16.69 -4.83 7.94
C TRP A 111 17.41 -5.15 6.63
N LEU A 112 16.78 -4.89 5.48
CA LEU A 112 17.30 -5.30 4.17
C LEU A 112 17.58 -4.10 3.26
N PRO A 113 18.70 -4.11 2.50
CA PRO A 113 18.93 -3.10 1.45
C PRO A 113 17.91 -3.26 0.31
N PRO A 114 17.65 -2.20 -0.48
CA PRO A 114 16.62 -2.26 -1.53
C PRO A 114 16.98 -3.28 -2.62
N SER A 115 18.27 -3.49 -2.88
CA SER A 115 18.80 -4.53 -3.76
C SER A 115 18.44 -5.97 -3.39
N ARG A 116 17.93 -6.22 -2.18
CA ARG A 116 17.47 -7.53 -1.70
C ARG A 116 15.95 -7.64 -1.63
N LEU A 117 15.20 -6.67 -2.14
CA LEU A 117 13.75 -6.62 -2.14
C LEU A 117 13.22 -6.48 -3.56
N ARG A 118 12.10 -7.12 -3.88
CA ARG A 118 11.38 -6.90 -5.14
C ARG A 118 9.88 -6.85 -4.91
N ALA A 119 9.17 -5.91 -5.50
CA ALA A 119 7.72 -5.92 -5.55
C ALA A 119 7.25 -5.68 -6.97
N LEU A 120 6.23 -6.42 -7.34
CA LEU A 120 5.51 -6.20 -8.57
C LEU A 120 4.73 -4.88 -8.49
N ALA A 121 4.95 -4.00 -9.46
CA ALA A 121 4.18 -2.78 -9.62
C ALA A 121 3.64 -2.71 -11.05
N ASN A 122 2.32 -2.66 -11.17
CA ASN A 122 1.66 -2.55 -12.48
C ASN A 122 1.77 -1.11 -13.00
N ARG A 123 1.99 -0.96 -14.29
CA ARG A 123 2.05 0.35 -14.96
C ARG A 123 1.72 0.19 -16.43
N ALA A 124 1.06 1.16 -17.01
CA ALA A 124 0.81 1.15 -18.44
C ALA A 124 2.12 1.16 -19.26
N PRO A 125 2.06 0.74 -20.54
CA PRO A 125 3.16 0.95 -21.48
C PRO A 125 3.56 2.43 -21.57
N PRO A 126 4.81 2.75 -21.94
CA PRO A 126 5.30 4.13 -22.01
C PRO A 126 4.46 5.07 -22.89
N GLU A 127 3.76 4.54 -23.89
CA GLU A 127 2.89 5.28 -24.80
C GLU A 127 1.63 5.82 -24.12
N GLU A 128 1.19 5.18 -23.03
CA GLU A 128 0.00 5.51 -22.26
C GLU A 128 0.32 5.61 -20.76
N ASP A 129 1.48 6.20 -20.41
CA ASP A 129 1.98 6.21 -19.04
C ASP A 129 0.96 6.80 -18.04
N ASP A 130 0.58 5.98 -17.08
CA ASP A 130 -0.48 6.25 -16.11
C ASP A 130 0.03 6.37 -14.67
N CYS A 131 1.35 6.34 -14.49
CA CYS A 131 2.04 6.61 -13.23
C CYS A 131 2.40 8.10 -13.13
N PRO A 132 1.80 8.86 -12.19
CA PRO A 132 2.18 10.24 -11.95
C PRO A 132 3.67 10.36 -11.60
N LYS A 133 4.33 11.43 -12.07
CA LYS A 133 5.78 11.59 -11.91
C LYS A 133 6.22 11.67 -10.45
N ASP A 134 5.43 12.32 -9.62
CA ASP A 134 5.66 12.44 -8.18
C ASP A 134 5.53 11.08 -7.47
N VAL A 135 4.61 10.22 -7.92
CA VAL A 135 4.45 8.84 -7.42
C VAL A 135 5.69 8.02 -7.78
N GLU A 136 6.15 8.09 -9.02
CA GLU A 136 7.38 7.43 -9.47
C GLU A 136 8.60 7.91 -8.67
N ASP A 137 8.76 9.23 -8.50
CA ASP A 137 9.89 9.80 -7.75
C ASP A 137 9.89 9.38 -6.28
N ARG A 138 8.70 9.22 -5.66
CA ARG A 138 8.56 8.70 -4.30
C ARG A 138 8.95 7.22 -4.21
N LEU A 139 8.51 6.40 -5.16
CA LEU A 139 8.91 4.99 -5.22
C LEU A 139 10.43 4.87 -5.42
N ASN A 140 11.02 5.65 -6.32
CA ASN A 140 12.46 5.65 -6.57
C ASN A 140 13.27 6.06 -5.34
N LYS A 141 12.77 7.00 -4.52
CA LYS A 141 13.41 7.39 -3.25
C LYS A 141 13.45 6.26 -2.22
N LEU A 142 12.53 5.29 -2.28
CA LEU A 142 12.54 4.11 -1.39
C LEU A 142 13.59 3.07 -1.82
N GLY A 143 13.93 3.07 -3.11
CA GLY A 143 14.89 2.18 -3.76
C GLY A 143 14.37 1.77 -5.13
N GLU A 144 14.88 2.39 -6.20
CA GLU A 144 14.45 2.13 -7.58
C GLU A 144 14.51 0.63 -7.94
N GLU A 145 15.53 -0.08 -7.46
CA GLU A 145 15.72 -1.49 -7.76
C GLU A 145 14.71 -2.42 -7.07
N MET A 146 13.88 -1.89 -6.17
CA MET A 146 12.81 -2.66 -5.53
C MET A 146 11.64 -2.92 -6.48
N TRP A 147 11.43 -2.08 -7.49
CA TRP A 147 10.20 -2.07 -8.26
C TRP A 147 10.36 -2.86 -9.55
N VAL A 148 9.58 -3.93 -9.68
CA VAL A 148 9.48 -4.73 -10.90
C VAL A 148 8.25 -4.24 -11.66
N TRP A 149 8.49 -3.41 -12.68
CA TRP A 149 7.41 -2.83 -13.48
C TRP A 149 6.81 -3.84 -14.44
N ASN A 150 5.55 -4.21 -14.20
CA ASN A 150 4.74 -4.96 -15.15
C ASN A 150 4.07 -3.99 -16.12
N ARG A 151 4.48 -4.06 -17.40
CA ARG A 151 3.95 -3.23 -18.50
C ARG A 151 3.29 -4.08 -19.59
N GLY A 152 2.66 -5.19 -19.20
CA GLY A 152 1.91 -6.03 -20.13
C GLY A 152 0.78 -5.28 -20.85
N PRO A 153 0.29 -5.80 -21.99
CA PRO A 153 -0.84 -5.19 -22.70
C PRO A 153 -2.06 -5.02 -21.80
N GLY A 154 -2.62 -3.81 -21.75
CA GLY A 154 -3.81 -3.49 -20.94
C GLY A 154 -3.59 -3.41 -19.43
N VAL A 155 -2.36 -3.60 -18.95
CA VAL A 155 -1.99 -3.41 -17.54
C VAL A 155 -1.97 -1.91 -17.23
N LYS A 156 -2.48 -1.54 -16.06
CA LYS A 156 -2.52 -0.16 -15.56
C LYS A 156 -2.08 -0.10 -14.10
N MET A 157 -1.58 1.04 -13.68
CA MET A 157 -1.30 1.34 -12.28
C MET A 157 -2.53 1.03 -11.43
N THR A 158 -2.34 0.19 -10.42
CA THR A 158 -3.42 -0.22 -9.52
C THR A 158 -3.90 1.00 -8.73
N ARG A 159 -5.22 1.17 -8.61
CA ARG A 159 -5.83 2.28 -7.90
C ARG A 159 -7.01 1.81 -7.09
N ALA A 160 -7.16 2.36 -5.89
CA ALA A 160 -8.31 2.12 -5.04
C ALA A 160 -8.86 3.44 -4.50
N ARG A 161 -10.16 3.49 -4.28
CA ARG A 161 -10.83 4.56 -3.56
C ARG A 161 -10.98 4.16 -2.10
N ILE A 162 -10.66 5.07 -1.21
CA ILE A 162 -10.87 4.92 0.23
C ILE A 162 -11.79 6.03 0.72
N ARG A 163 -12.79 5.64 1.50
CA ARG A 163 -13.63 6.58 2.24
C ARG A 163 -13.68 6.16 3.71
N TYR A 164 -13.74 7.15 4.59
CA TYR A 164 -14.03 6.93 6.00
C TYR A 164 -15.40 7.52 6.32
N GLU A 165 -16.26 6.73 6.95
CA GLU A 165 -17.51 7.20 7.55
C GLU A 165 -17.49 6.81 9.03
N GLY A 166 -17.17 7.77 9.90
CA GLY A 166 -16.85 7.48 11.30
C GLY A 166 -15.62 6.56 11.41
N ASP A 167 -15.77 5.45 12.12
CA ASP A 167 -14.72 4.43 12.31
C ASP A 167 -14.78 3.31 11.27
N VAL A 168 -15.52 3.49 10.18
CA VAL A 168 -15.63 2.49 9.12
C VAL A 168 -14.84 2.95 7.91
N ARG A 169 -13.95 2.06 7.42
CA ARG A 169 -13.21 2.25 6.18
C ARG A 169 -13.99 1.57 5.08
N TYR A 170 -14.19 2.29 3.99
CA TYR A 170 -14.74 1.74 2.77
C TYR A 170 -13.64 1.68 1.72
N PHE A 171 -13.56 0.56 1.02
CA PHE A 171 -12.55 0.29 0.00
C PHE A 171 -13.22 -0.12 -1.31
N GLN A 172 -12.83 0.51 -2.41
CA GLN A 172 -13.33 0.18 -3.74
C GLN A 172 -12.18 0.16 -4.75
N PRO A 173 -11.89 -0.97 -5.40
CA PRO A 173 -10.88 -1.02 -6.44
C PRO A 173 -11.36 -0.26 -7.69
N ILE A 174 -10.59 0.74 -8.12
CA ILE A 174 -10.82 1.49 -9.37
C ILE A 174 -10.11 0.77 -10.52
N VAL A 175 -8.84 0.44 -10.32
CA VAL A 175 -8.02 -0.37 -11.23
C VAL A 175 -7.52 -1.56 -10.45
N LYS A 176 -7.97 -2.76 -10.81
CA LYS A 176 -7.61 -4.02 -10.16
C LYS A 176 -6.23 -4.47 -10.60
N ALA A 177 -5.42 -4.96 -9.67
CA ALA A 177 -4.20 -5.67 -10.01
C ALA A 177 -4.56 -7.03 -10.63
N PRO A 178 -3.90 -7.44 -11.73
CA PRO A 178 -4.05 -8.78 -12.28
C PRO A 178 -3.42 -9.81 -11.33
N HIS A 179 -3.93 -11.03 -11.38
CA HIS A 179 -3.25 -12.17 -10.78
C HIS A 179 -2.12 -12.65 -11.68
N TRP A 180 -1.00 -13.01 -11.07
CA TRP A 180 0.16 -13.62 -11.71
C TRP A 180 0.22 -15.12 -11.41
N SER A 181 0.50 -15.90 -12.45
CA SER A 181 0.82 -17.33 -12.38
C SER A 181 2.23 -17.57 -11.86
N LEU A 182 2.53 -18.80 -11.41
CA LEU A 182 3.89 -19.15 -11.01
C LEU A 182 4.88 -19.05 -12.18
N THR A 183 4.43 -19.39 -13.38
CA THR A 183 5.23 -19.28 -14.61
C THR A 183 5.69 -17.84 -14.85
N GLU A 184 4.77 -16.87 -14.85
CA GLU A 184 5.10 -15.45 -15.02
C GLU A 184 6.06 -14.96 -13.94
N MET A 185 5.84 -15.37 -12.69
CA MET A 185 6.76 -15.00 -11.60
C MET A 185 8.16 -15.59 -11.80
N CYS A 186 8.28 -16.81 -12.32
CA CYS A 186 9.56 -17.45 -12.61
C CYS A 186 10.32 -16.78 -13.76
N GLU A 187 9.62 -16.14 -14.69
CA GLU A 187 10.23 -15.38 -15.78
C GLU A 187 10.62 -13.95 -15.37
N SER A 188 10.22 -13.54 -14.18
CA SER A 188 10.44 -12.19 -13.65
C SER A 188 11.64 -12.09 -12.71
N PRO A 189 12.09 -10.86 -12.40
CA PRO A 189 13.09 -10.60 -11.35
C PRO A 189 12.67 -11.00 -9.93
N LEU A 190 11.43 -11.47 -9.71
CA LEU A 190 10.98 -12.02 -8.44
C LEU A 190 11.59 -13.42 -8.18
N ARG A 191 11.94 -14.14 -9.25
CA ARG A 191 12.46 -15.51 -9.16
C ARG A 191 13.68 -15.61 -8.25
N GLY A 192 13.70 -16.68 -7.46
CA GLY A 192 14.81 -16.99 -6.56
C GLY A 192 14.75 -16.23 -5.24
N SER A 193 13.66 -15.49 -4.96
CA SER A 193 13.44 -14.98 -3.60
C SER A 193 13.31 -16.12 -2.61
N GLU A 194 13.78 -15.88 -1.38
CA GLU A 194 13.59 -16.83 -0.28
C GLU A 194 12.15 -16.79 0.24
N TYR A 195 11.56 -15.60 0.29
CA TYR A 195 10.19 -15.36 0.73
C TYR A 195 9.37 -14.72 -0.39
N LEU A 196 8.13 -15.18 -0.55
CA LEU A 196 7.14 -14.57 -1.42
C LEU A 196 5.98 -14.06 -0.57
N HIS A 197 5.88 -12.74 -0.48
CA HIS A 197 4.78 -12.05 0.16
C HIS A 197 3.60 -11.90 -0.80
N ILE A 198 2.48 -12.49 -0.42
CA ILE A 198 1.22 -12.45 -1.16
C ILE A 198 0.22 -11.69 -0.29
N SER A 199 -0.35 -10.61 -0.83
CA SER A 199 -1.40 -9.82 -0.17
C SER A 199 -2.55 -9.61 -1.16
N PRO A 200 -3.63 -8.87 -0.82
CA PRO A 200 -4.72 -8.60 -1.76
C PRO A 200 -4.20 -8.10 -3.12
N PRO A 201 -4.81 -8.53 -4.25
CA PRO A 201 -6.17 -9.09 -4.36
C PRO A 201 -6.27 -10.62 -4.27
N TYR A 202 -5.23 -11.33 -3.85
CA TYR A 202 -5.24 -12.79 -3.80
C TYR A 202 -6.13 -13.31 -2.65
N SER A 203 -7.09 -14.16 -2.99
CA SER A 203 -7.92 -14.90 -2.03
C SER A 203 -7.17 -16.13 -1.49
N PRO A 204 -7.61 -16.72 -0.37
CA PRO A 204 -7.05 -18.00 0.09
C PRO A 204 -7.09 -19.10 -0.97
N LYS A 205 -8.09 -19.09 -1.84
CA LYS A 205 -8.20 -20.05 -2.95
C LYS A 205 -7.12 -19.79 -4.02
N ASP A 206 -6.88 -18.54 -4.39
CA ASP A 206 -5.85 -18.20 -5.39
C ASP A 206 -4.46 -18.62 -4.90
N VAL A 207 -4.18 -18.41 -3.61
CA VAL A 207 -2.92 -18.84 -2.98
C VAL A 207 -2.82 -20.36 -2.94
N PHE A 208 -3.91 -21.06 -2.65
CA PHE A 208 -3.93 -22.53 -2.71
C PHE A 208 -3.61 -23.04 -4.12
N ASP A 209 -4.24 -22.47 -5.14
CA ASP A 209 -4.03 -22.86 -6.54
C ASP A 209 -2.56 -22.62 -6.97
N LEU A 210 -1.94 -21.52 -6.53
CA LEU A 210 -0.51 -21.24 -6.73
C LEU A 210 0.41 -22.29 -6.07
N ILE A 211 0.08 -22.71 -4.85
CA ILE A 211 0.85 -23.73 -4.13
C ILE A 211 0.74 -25.09 -4.85
N GLU A 212 -0.42 -25.42 -5.41
CA GLU A 212 -0.59 -26.65 -6.20
C GLU A 212 0.21 -26.59 -7.52
N GLU A 213 0.23 -25.44 -8.21
CA GLU A 213 1.08 -25.20 -9.38
C GLU A 213 2.57 -25.39 -9.05
N GLN A 214 3.02 -24.89 -7.89
CA GLN A 214 4.38 -25.04 -7.38
C GLN A 214 4.73 -26.51 -7.13
N LYS A 215 3.85 -27.27 -6.47
CA LYS A 215 4.07 -28.71 -6.23
C LYS A 215 4.13 -29.51 -7.52
N ALA A 216 3.27 -29.18 -8.49
CA ALA A 216 3.24 -29.85 -9.79
C ALA A 216 4.54 -29.65 -10.60
N SER A 217 5.25 -28.56 -10.33
CA SER A 217 6.49 -28.18 -11.02
C SER A 217 7.75 -28.98 -10.62
N LYS A 218 7.63 -29.97 -9.73
CA LYS A 218 8.70 -30.93 -9.33
C LYS A 218 10.07 -30.29 -9.01
N GLY A 219 10.08 -29.11 -8.39
CA GLY A 219 11.30 -28.44 -7.90
C GLY A 219 12.21 -27.84 -8.97
N GLN A 220 11.75 -27.70 -10.23
CA GLN A 220 12.58 -27.15 -11.31
C GLN A 220 12.54 -25.62 -11.43
N THR A 221 11.54 -24.96 -10.85
CA THR A 221 11.23 -23.57 -11.20
C THR A 221 11.67 -22.58 -10.13
N TRP A 222 11.19 -22.71 -8.90
CA TRP A 222 11.47 -21.85 -7.73
C TRP A 222 10.59 -22.30 -6.56
N ASP A 223 11.11 -22.28 -5.32
CA ASP A 223 10.40 -22.79 -4.12
C ASP A 223 10.48 -21.79 -2.94
N PRO A 224 9.78 -20.64 -2.99
CA PRO A 224 9.83 -19.65 -1.93
C PRO A 224 8.97 -20.05 -0.72
N LYS A 225 9.33 -19.55 0.46
CA LYS A 225 8.47 -19.56 1.65
C LYS A 225 7.35 -18.53 1.48
N ILE A 226 6.11 -18.98 1.57
CA ILE A 226 4.94 -18.10 1.38
C ILE A 226 4.62 -17.35 2.68
N VAL A 227 4.45 -16.02 2.56
CA VAL A 227 3.89 -15.16 3.61
C VAL A 227 2.60 -14.58 3.04
N PHE A 228 1.45 -15.01 3.55
CA PHE A 228 0.15 -14.61 3.03
C PHE A 228 -0.57 -13.66 3.99
N GLU A 229 -0.96 -12.50 3.48
CA GLU A 229 -1.83 -11.53 4.14
C GLU A 229 -3.25 -11.62 3.51
N PRO A 230 -4.22 -12.24 4.20
CA PRO A 230 -5.58 -12.33 3.67
C PRO A 230 -6.29 -10.97 3.68
N THR A 231 -7.15 -10.74 2.69
CA THR A 231 -8.09 -9.61 2.72
C THR A 231 -8.95 -9.68 4.00
N PRO A 232 -9.11 -8.59 4.76
CA PRO A 232 -10.01 -8.56 5.90
C PRO A 232 -11.43 -8.97 5.50
N PRO A 233 -12.17 -9.71 6.35
CA PRO A 233 -13.58 -9.95 6.11
C PRO A 233 -14.35 -8.63 6.16
N SER A 234 -15.17 -8.38 5.15
CA SER A 234 -16.13 -7.28 5.08
C SER A 234 -17.36 -7.54 5.95
#